data_AF-A0A6C7E1J4-F1
#
_entry.id   AF-A0A6C7E1J4-F1
#
_cell.length_a   1.000
_cell.length_b   1.000
_cell.length_c   1.000
_cell.angle_alpha   90.00
_cell.angle_beta   90.00
_cell.angle_gamma   90.00
#
_symmetry.space_group_name_H-M   'P 1'
#
loop_
_entity.id
_entity.type
_entity.pdbx_description
1 polymer ?
#
loop_
_entity_poly.entity_id
_entity_poly.type
_entity_poly.pdbx_seq_one_letter_code
_entity_poly.pdbx_strand_id
1 'polypeptide(L)'
;MSNFKTSDWLMVGGGAAMLILGFALPWSTISIGGFSESGDGPFNYFITGGIAWLLVVAVGVLAGLKAMGKLPETQPWGIIFLGMAGLATLLMLIQVILGGRSELGIDLDRGIGMFGALVWSAIAAAGAFMNFQAGGGELSDLTDMNKLKDAFDGDDSTPPPPPPAQ
;
A
#
# COMPACT_ATOMS: atom_id res chain seq x y z
N MET A 1 -9.82 -15.13 -20.46
CA MET A 1 -9.68 -13.67 -20.28
C MET A 1 -10.67 -13.31 -19.18
N SER A 2 -10.35 -12.98 -17.92
CA SER A 2 -9.22 -12.32 -17.28
C SER A 2 -8.99 -12.97 -15.91
N ASN A 3 -7.76 -13.36 -15.56
CA ASN A 3 -7.43 -13.82 -14.20
C ASN A 3 -7.33 -12.65 -13.19
N PHE A 4 -7.29 -11.41 -13.68
CA PHE A 4 -7.20 -10.20 -12.86
C PHE A 4 -8.60 -9.67 -12.53
N LYS A 5 -8.86 -9.51 -11.23
CA LYS A 5 -10.04 -8.79 -10.74
C LYS A 5 -9.78 -7.28 -10.75
N THR A 6 -10.83 -6.48 -10.68
CA THR A 6 -10.73 -5.00 -10.60
C THR A 6 -9.87 -4.57 -9.40
N SER A 7 -9.98 -5.26 -8.27
CA SER A 7 -9.16 -5.00 -7.08
C SER A 7 -7.67 -5.21 -7.33
N ASP A 8 -7.30 -6.28 -8.04
CA ASP A 8 -5.91 -6.58 -8.40
C ASP A 8 -5.33 -5.50 -9.31
N TRP A 9 -6.11 -5.02 -10.28
CA TRP A 9 -5.70 -3.92 -11.16
C TRP A 9 -5.45 -2.61 -10.42
N LEU A 10 -6.25 -2.29 -9.40
CA LEU A 10 -6.06 -1.07 -8.61
C LEU A 10 -4.82 -1.16 -7.73
N MET A 11 -4.55 -2.31 -7.12
CA MET A 11 -3.34 -2.54 -6.34
C MET A 11 -2.08 -2.54 -7.22
N VAL A 12 -2.10 -3.30 -8.32
CA VAL A 12 -0.97 -3.37 -9.27
C VAL A 12 -0.74 -2.01 -9.94
N GLY A 13 -1.81 -1.35 -10.40
CA GLY A 13 -1.76 -0.04 -11.02
C GLY A 13 -1.26 1.04 -10.07
N GLY A 14 -1.78 1.08 -8.83
CA GLY A 14 -1.30 1.98 -7.78
C GLY A 14 0.17 1.75 -7.43
N GLY A 15 0.60 0.48 -7.30
CA GLY A 15 1.99 0.10 -7.06
C GLY A 15 2.94 0.50 -8.20
N ALA A 16 2.55 0.22 -9.45
CA ALA A 16 3.34 0.57 -10.62
C ALA A 16 3.44 2.10 -10.81
N ALA A 17 2.33 2.81 -10.62
CA ALA A 17 2.32 4.27 -10.68
C ALA A 17 3.18 4.88 -9.57
N MET A 18 3.11 4.36 -8.34
CA MET A 18 3.96 4.80 -7.23
C MET A 18 5.44 4.52 -7.49
N LEU A 19 5.79 3.36 -8.06
CA LEU A 19 7.16 3.02 -8.45
C LEU A 19 7.72 4.03 -9.45
N ILE A 20 6.97 4.33 -10.52
CA ILE A 20 7.45 5.19 -11.61
C ILE A 20 7.36 6.67 -11.21
N LEU A 21 6.19 7.14 -10.83
CA LEU A 21 5.92 8.55 -10.56
C LEU A 21 6.50 9.00 -9.22
N GLY A 22 6.68 8.09 -8.26
CA GLY A 22 7.38 8.37 -7.02
C GLY A 22 8.83 8.80 -7.25
N PHE A 23 9.50 8.30 -8.29
CA PHE A 23 10.84 8.76 -8.67
C PHE A 23 10.83 9.86 -9.73
N ALA A 24 9.87 9.83 -10.66
CA ALA A 24 9.86 10.74 -11.79
C ALA A 24 9.35 12.15 -11.46
N LEU A 25 8.50 12.29 -10.42
CA LEU A 25 7.93 13.57 -10.04
C LEU A 25 8.64 14.15 -8.82
N PRO A 26 8.87 15.47 -8.77
CA PRO A 26 9.46 16.11 -7.61
C PRO A 26 8.48 16.13 -6.44
N TRP A 27 8.93 15.69 -5.27
CA TRP A 27 8.14 15.66 -4.06
C TRP A 27 8.11 17.00 -3.35
N SER A 28 9.10 17.83 -3.58
CA SER A 28 9.20 19.17 -3.01
C SER A 28 9.57 20.19 -4.09
N THR A 29 9.13 21.43 -3.86
CA THR A 29 9.39 22.55 -4.76
C THR A 29 9.90 23.74 -3.97
N ILE A 30 10.94 24.39 -4.47
CA ILE A 30 11.43 25.65 -3.92
C ILE A 30 11.00 26.79 -4.84
N SER A 31 10.65 27.93 -4.27
CA SER A 31 10.34 29.16 -5.03
C SER A 31 11.16 30.31 -4.46
N ILE A 32 12.23 30.71 -5.15
CA ILE A 32 13.09 31.82 -4.74
C ILE A 32 13.15 32.84 -5.88
N GLY A 33 12.65 34.05 -5.63
CA GLY A 33 12.80 35.18 -6.56
C GLY A 33 12.24 34.95 -7.97
N GLY A 34 11.19 34.13 -8.12
CA GLY A 34 10.58 33.79 -9.42
C GLY A 34 11.22 32.60 -10.15
N PHE A 35 12.27 32.00 -9.60
CA PHE A 35 12.84 30.74 -10.08
C PHE A 35 12.33 29.59 -9.21
N SER A 36 11.85 28.52 -9.88
CA SER A 36 11.44 27.29 -9.21
C SER A 36 12.41 26.16 -9.53
N GLU A 37 12.91 25.52 -8.49
CA GLU A 37 13.78 24.34 -8.56
C GLU A 37 13.10 23.20 -7.78
N SER A 38 13.20 21.97 -8.29
CA SER A 38 12.46 20.82 -7.80
C SER A 38 13.36 19.60 -7.79
N GLY A 39 13.52 18.91 -6.64
CA GLY A 39 14.60 17.92 -6.53
C GLY A 39 14.50 16.80 -5.49
N ASP A 40 13.51 16.78 -4.59
CA ASP A 40 13.40 15.66 -3.64
C ASP A 40 12.59 14.49 -4.19
N GLY A 41 12.91 13.29 -3.68
CA GLY A 41 12.15 12.07 -3.87
C GLY A 41 11.61 11.48 -2.55
N PRO A 42 11.06 10.26 -2.59
CA PRO A 42 10.43 9.62 -1.43
C PRO A 42 11.40 9.40 -0.27
N PHE A 43 12.68 9.14 -0.56
CA PHE A 43 13.67 8.78 0.46
C PHE A 43 14.23 9.98 1.24
N ASN A 44 14.02 11.21 0.76
CA ASN A 44 14.30 12.42 1.54
C ASN A 44 13.35 12.52 2.77
N TYR A 45 12.23 11.82 2.72
CA TYR A 45 11.22 11.73 3.77
C TYR A 45 11.08 10.27 4.23
N PHE A 46 12.17 9.65 4.69
CA PHE A 46 12.23 8.19 4.79
C PHE A 46 11.07 7.53 5.56
N ILE A 47 10.70 8.06 6.72
CA ILE A 47 9.66 7.44 7.58
C ILE A 47 8.26 7.52 6.96
N THR A 48 7.92 8.65 6.36
CA THR A 48 6.55 8.96 5.91
C THR A 48 6.38 8.85 4.40
N GLY A 49 7.41 9.17 3.62
CA GLY A 49 7.49 9.00 2.17
C GLY A 49 8.16 7.69 1.75
N GLY A 50 9.35 7.38 2.26
CA GLY A 50 10.13 6.20 1.84
C GLY A 50 9.45 4.87 2.20
N ILE A 51 9.00 4.72 3.45
CA ILE A 51 8.25 3.54 3.91
C ILE A 51 6.92 3.43 3.16
N ALA A 52 6.18 4.52 3.02
CA ALA A 52 4.90 4.51 2.32
C ALA A 52 5.06 4.11 0.85
N TRP A 53 6.08 4.63 0.19
CA TRP A 53 6.45 4.25 -1.16
C TRP A 53 6.72 2.75 -1.26
N LEU A 54 7.56 2.22 -0.37
CA LEU A 54 7.92 0.80 -0.39
C LEU A 54 6.71 -0.09 -0.15
N LEU A 55 5.82 0.28 0.78
CA LEU A 55 4.60 -0.46 1.08
C LEU A 55 3.64 -0.51 -0.13
N VAL A 56 3.41 0.61 -0.82
CA VAL A 56 2.52 0.63 -2.00
C VAL A 56 3.10 -0.17 -3.16
N VAL A 57 4.41 -0.07 -3.40
CA VAL A 57 5.08 -0.89 -4.42
C VAL A 57 5.01 -2.37 -4.06
N ALA A 58 5.24 -2.73 -2.80
CA ALA A 58 5.11 -4.11 -2.33
C ALA A 58 3.69 -4.65 -2.51
N VAL A 59 2.65 -3.86 -2.19
CA VAL A 59 1.25 -4.22 -2.44
C VAL A 59 1.02 -4.51 -3.92
N GLY A 60 1.50 -3.67 -4.83
CA GLY A 60 1.33 -3.89 -6.27
C GLY A 60 2.03 -5.15 -6.77
N VAL A 61 3.28 -5.37 -6.36
CA VAL A 61 4.05 -6.57 -6.73
C VAL A 61 3.38 -7.84 -6.19
N LEU A 62 3.01 -7.85 -4.90
CA LEU A 62 2.40 -9.01 -4.26
C LEU A 62 0.99 -9.28 -4.79
N ALA A 63 0.18 -8.26 -5.06
CA ALA A 63 -1.12 -8.43 -5.70
C ALA A 63 -0.98 -9.05 -7.10
N GLY A 64 0.01 -8.60 -7.88
CA GLY A 64 0.34 -9.20 -9.17
C GLY A 64 0.76 -10.67 -9.05
N LEU A 65 1.65 -10.99 -8.11
CA LEU A 65 2.07 -12.37 -7.84
C LEU A 65 0.90 -13.25 -7.37
N LYS A 66 -0.01 -12.71 -6.54
CA LYS A 66 -1.23 -13.40 -6.10
C LYS A 66 -2.15 -13.71 -7.28
N ALA A 67 -2.41 -12.73 -8.14
CA ALA A 67 -3.26 -12.90 -9.33
C ALA A 67 -2.67 -13.91 -10.33
N MET A 68 -1.34 -14.10 -10.32
CA MET A 68 -0.63 -15.11 -11.10
C MET A 68 -0.57 -16.50 -10.43
N GLY A 69 -1.15 -16.67 -9.23
CA GLY A 69 -1.12 -17.93 -8.49
C GLY A 69 0.28 -18.32 -8.00
N LYS A 70 1.19 -17.34 -7.82
CA LYS A 70 2.57 -17.55 -7.38
C LYS A 70 2.76 -17.45 -5.87
N LEU A 71 1.71 -17.03 -5.14
CA LEU A 71 1.74 -16.88 -3.70
C LEU A 71 0.95 -18.00 -3.02
N PRO A 72 1.38 -18.46 -1.83
CA PRO A 72 0.68 -19.50 -1.09
C PRO A 72 -0.69 -19.01 -0.63
N GLU A 73 -1.73 -19.85 -0.72
CA GLU A 73 -3.09 -19.48 -0.30
C GLU A 73 -3.29 -19.48 1.23
N THR A 74 -2.32 -19.99 1.98
CA THR A 74 -2.38 -20.13 3.45
C THR A 74 -2.30 -18.80 4.22
N GLN A 75 -1.98 -17.70 3.55
CA GLN A 75 -1.81 -16.39 4.18
C GLN A 75 -3.08 -15.54 4.04
N PRO A 76 -3.43 -14.72 5.06
CA PRO A 76 -4.58 -13.83 5.03
C PRO A 76 -4.29 -12.58 4.16
N TRP A 77 -4.07 -12.79 2.86
CA TRP A 77 -3.64 -11.77 1.91
C TRP A 77 -4.53 -10.53 1.87
N GLY A 78 -5.83 -10.68 2.09
CA GLY A 78 -6.76 -9.55 2.14
C GLY A 78 -6.39 -8.58 3.28
N ILE A 79 -6.12 -9.10 4.47
CA ILE A 79 -5.67 -8.32 5.64
C ILE A 79 -4.28 -7.74 5.39
N ILE A 80 -3.38 -8.54 4.82
CA ILE A 80 -2.00 -8.11 4.52
C ILE A 80 -2.01 -6.90 3.55
N PHE A 81 -2.73 -6.98 2.43
CA PHE A 81 -2.83 -5.88 1.48
C PHE A 81 -3.51 -4.66 2.08
N LEU A 82 -4.60 -4.86 2.83
CA LEU A 82 -5.31 -3.76 3.47
C LEU A 82 -4.45 -3.06 4.52
N GLY A 83 -3.74 -3.82 5.34
CA GLY A 83 -2.81 -3.31 6.34
C GLY A 83 -1.66 -2.51 5.71
N MET A 84 -1.01 -3.06 4.68
CA MET A 84 0.09 -2.36 4.01
C MET A 84 -0.38 -1.09 3.27
N ALA A 85 -1.43 -1.20 2.45
CA ALA A 85 -1.91 -0.06 1.66
C ALA A 85 -2.57 1.01 2.53
N GLY A 86 -3.30 0.60 3.58
CA GLY A 86 -3.89 1.49 4.57
C GLY A 86 -2.83 2.26 5.35
N LEU A 87 -1.82 1.56 5.88
CA LEU A 87 -0.69 2.19 6.57
C LEU A 87 0.06 3.15 5.63
N ALA A 88 0.34 2.74 4.40
CA ALA A 88 1.01 3.60 3.44
C ALA A 88 0.22 4.87 3.11
N THR A 89 -1.10 4.74 2.96
CA THR A 89 -1.99 5.90 2.73
C THR A 89 -1.99 6.84 3.93
N LEU A 90 -2.01 6.31 5.14
CA LEU A 90 -1.92 7.11 6.36
C LEU A 90 -0.57 7.85 6.46
N LEU A 91 0.53 7.17 6.18
CA LEU A 91 1.87 7.76 6.16
C LEU A 91 1.99 8.87 5.09
N MET A 92 1.45 8.65 3.88
CA MET A 92 1.40 9.67 2.83
C MET A 92 0.52 10.86 3.24
N LEU A 93 -0.61 10.62 3.89
CA LEU A 93 -1.48 11.69 4.38
C LEU A 93 -0.75 12.55 5.41
N ILE A 94 -0.07 11.91 6.37
CA ILE A 94 0.77 12.59 7.35
C ILE A 94 1.88 13.39 6.64
N GLN A 95 2.56 12.81 5.65
CA GLN A 95 3.59 13.50 4.86
C GLN A 95 3.04 14.77 4.20
N VAL A 96 1.89 14.66 3.53
CA VAL A 96 1.26 15.81 2.88
C VAL A 96 0.88 16.86 3.91
N ILE A 97 0.38 16.49 5.09
CA ILE A 97 0.07 17.45 6.14
C ILE A 97 1.33 18.16 6.64
N LEU A 98 2.39 17.41 6.95
CA LEU A 98 3.67 17.94 7.43
C LEU A 98 4.39 18.82 6.40
N GLY A 99 4.17 18.57 5.10
CA GLY A 99 4.73 19.37 4.02
C GLY A 99 6.16 19.00 3.64
N GLY A 100 6.84 19.91 2.94
CA GLY A 100 8.25 19.76 2.60
C GLY A 100 9.16 20.03 3.80
N ARG A 101 10.44 19.66 3.66
CA ARG A 101 11.47 19.89 4.70
C ARG A 101 12.05 21.30 4.59
N SER A 102 12.50 21.86 5.72
CA SER A 102 13.37 23.03 5.70
C SER A 102 14.83 22.57 5.56
N GLU A 103 15.53 23.04 4.53
CA GLU A 103 16.93 22.71 4.29
C GLU A 103 17.75 24.00 4.17
N LEU A 104 18.82 24.10 4.96
CA LEU A 104 19.72 25.28 5.00
C LEU A 104 19.01 26.63 5.24
N GLY A 105 17.88 26.62 5.96
CA GLY A 105 17.08 27.82 6.25
C GLY A 105 16.11 28.22 5.14
N ILE A 106 15.92 27.36 4.13
CA ILE A 106 14.93 27.55 3.07
C ILE A 106 13.82 26.50 3.25
N ASP A 107 12.57 26.97 3.31
CA ASP A 107 11.40 26.11 3.40
C ASP A 107 11.04 25.58 2.01
N LEU A 108 11.04 24.25 1.85
CA LEU A 108 10.55 23.61 0.65
C LEU A 108 9.04 23.36 0.78
N ASP A 109 8.33 23.64 -0.30
CA ASP A 109 6.90 23.45 -0.39
C ASP A 109 6.54 22.06 -0.94
N ARG A 110 5.25 21.70 -0.86
CA ARG A 110 4.74 20.41 -1.35
C ARG A 110 4.78 20.34 -2.87
N GLY A 111 5.57 19.43 -3.42
CA GLY A 111 5.61 19.14 -4.83
C GLY A 111 4.47 18.23 -5.30
N ILE A 112 4.25 18.21 -6.61
CA ILE A 112 3.22 17.38 -7.25
C ILE A 112 3.44 15.88 -7.01
N GLY A 113 4.68 15.45 -6.80
CA GLY A 113 5.04 14.08 -6.44
C GLY A 113 4.39 13.61 -5.13
N MET A 114 4.31 14.45 -4.10
CA MET A 114 3.66 14.10 -2.83
C MET A 114 2.15 13.89 -2.98
N PHE A 115 1.48 14.77 -3.71
CA PHE A 115 0.04 14.64 -3.98
C PHE A 115 -0.26 13.43 -4.87
N GLY A 116 0.55 13.23 -5.91
CA GLY A 116 0.45 12.04 -6.77
C GLY A 116 0.62 10.76 -5.96
N ALA A 117 1.64 10.70 -5.11
CA ALA A 117 1.88 9.57 -4.22
C ALA A 117 0.70 9.27 -3.28
N LEU A 118 0.06 10.29 -2.70
CA LEU A 118 -1.15 10.11 -1.88
C LEU A 118 -2.32 9.54 -2.69
N VAL A 119 -2.52 10.03 -3.92
CA VAL A 119 -3.56 9.52 -4.81
C VAL A 119 -3.32 8.05 -5.16
N TRP A 120 -2.08 7.69 -5.53
CA TRP A 120 -1.74 6.30 -5.89
C TRP A 120 -1.80 5.36 -4.70
N SER A 121 -1.40 5.80 -3.50
CA SER A 121 -1.57 5.01 -2.27
C SER A 121 -3.04 4.79 -1.96
N ALA A 122 -3.89 5.82 -2.11
CA ALA A 122 -5.33 5.71 -1.89
C ALA A 122 -6.01 4.77 -2.90
N ILE A 123 -5.60 4.80 -4.16
CA ILE A 123 -6.06 3.85 -5.19
C ILE A 123 -5.68 2.41 -4.81
N ALA A 124 -4.43 2.19 -4.39
CA ALA A 124 -4.00 0.87 -3.93
C ALA A 124 -4.78 0.42 -2.67
N ALA A 125 -5.06 1.32 -1.73
CA ALA A 125 -5.87 1.04 -0.54
C ALA A 125 -7.32 0.68 -0.89
N ALA A 126 -7.94 1.38 -1.84
CA ALA A 126 -9.26 1.04 -2.34
C ALA A 126 -9.27 -0.36 -2.98
N GLY A 127 -8.25 -0.67 -3.79
CA GLY A 127 -8.05 -2.01 -4.36
C GLY A 127 -7.91 -3.10 -3.29
N ALA A 128 -7.10 -2.84 -2.25
CA ALA A 128 -6.89 -3.75 -1.14
C ALA A 128 -8.16 -3.95 -0.30
N PHE A 129 -8.91 -2.90 -0.04
CA PHE A 129 -10.20 -2.97 0.66
C PHE A 129 -11.22 -3.82 -0.09
N MET A 130 -11.32 -3.64 -1.42
CA MET A 130 -12.16 -4.51 -2.25
C MET A 130 -11.67 -5.96 -2.26
N ASN A 131 -10.37 -6.20 -2.22
CA ASN A 131 -9.81 -7.56 -2.11
C ASN A 131 -10.18 -8.21 -0.77
N PHE A 132 -10.11 -7.44 0.33
CA PHE A 132 -10.49 -7.89 1.67
C PHE A 132 -11.98 -8.24 1.76
N GLN A 133 -12.86 -7.36 1.27
CA GLN A 133 -14.30 -7.63 1.22
C GLN A 133 -14.64 -8.83 0.34
N ALA A 134 -13.98 -8.97 -0.82
CA ALA A 134 -14.17 -10.11 -1.70
C ALA A 134 -13.72 -11.44 -1.07
N GLY A 135 -12.85 -11.40 -0.06
CA GLY A 135 -12.45 -12.53 0.77
C GLY A 135 -13.39 -12.82 1.94
N GLY A 136 -14.49 -12.07 2.08
CA GLY A 136 -15.46 -12.22 3.17
C GLY A 136 -15.11 -11.47 4.46
N GLY A 137 -14.12 -10.58 4.43
CA GLY A 137 -13.69 -9.84 5.63
C GLY A 137 -14.59 -8.63 5.95
N GLU A 138 -14.81 -8.39 7.23
CA GLU A 138 -15.50 -7.21 7.75
C GLU A 138 -14.55 -6.29 8.55
N LEU A 139 -14.85 -4.99 8.61
CA LEU A 139 -14.03 -4.04 9.39
C LEU A 139 -14.05 -4.33 10.90
N SER A 140 -15.12 -4.95 11.39
CA SER A 140 -15.24 -5.45 12.76
C SER A 140 -14.17 -6.49 13.09
N ASP A 141 -13.78 -7.32 12.11
CA ASP A 141 -12.77 -8.36 12.28
C ASP A 141 -11.38 -7.78 12.54
N LEU A 142 -11.11 -6.57 12.04
CA LEU A 142 -9.84 -5.87 12.27
C LEU A 142 -9.74 -5.25 13.67
N THR A 143 -10.89 -5.02 14.31
CA THR A 143 -10.95 -4.51 15.69
C THR A 143 -10.86 -5.63 16.73
N ASP A 144 -11.10 -6.88 16.32
CA ASP A 144 -11.01 -8.06 17.16
C ASP A 144 -9.60 -8.67 17.07
N MET A 145 -8.81 -8.45 18.11
CA MET A 145 -7.43 -8.95 18.19
C MET A 145 -7.36 -10.48 18.12
N ASN A 146 -8.36 -11.19 18.64
CA ASN A 146 -8.37 -12.65 18.60
C ASN A 146 -8.60 -13.14 17.18
N LYS A 147 -9.59 -12.59 16.48
CA LYS A 147 -9.83 -12.94 15.07
C LYS A 147 -8.65 -12.61 14.17
N LEU A 148 -8.00 -11.46 14.39
CA LEU A 148 -6.83 -11.08 13.63
C LEU A 148 -5.69 -12.07 13.86
N LYS A 149 -5.46 -12.48 15.12
CA LYS A 149 -4.47 -13.51 15.45
C LYS A 149 -4.82 -14.85 14.81
N ASP A 150 -6.08 -15.30 14.91
CA ASP A 150 -6.54 -16.56 14.32
C ASP A 150 -6.34 -16.60 12.80
N ALA A 151 -6.52 -15.46 12.12
CA ALA A 151 -6.28 -15.34 10.68
C ALA A 151 -4.81 -15.54 10.27
N PHE A 152 -3.86 -15.29 11.19
CA PHE A 152 -2.42 -15.51 10.97
C PHE A 152 -1.91 -16.83 11.56
N ASP A 153 -2.55 -17.34 12.62
CA ASP A 153 -2.13 -18.57 13.31
C ASP A 153 -2.55 -19.86 12.59
N GLY A 154 -3.46 -19.78 11.60
CA GLY A 154 -3.71 -20.84 10.62
C GLY A 154 -3.73 -22.25 11.21
N ASP A 155 -4.85 -22.59 11.87
CA ASP A 155 -5.09 -23.83 12.61
C ASP A 155 -4.28 -25.04 12.11
N ASP A 156 -3.30 -25.46 12.93
CA ASP A 156 -2.53 -26.71 12.84
C ASP A 156 -3.44 -27.95 13.11
N SER A 157 -4.76 -27.81 13.04
CA SER A 157 -5.70 -28.91 13.21
C SER A 157 -5.73 -29.76 11.94
N THR A 158 -4.99 -30.86 12.01
CA THR A 158 -5.06 -31.97 11.05
C THR A 158 -6.53 -32.28 10.70
N PRO A 159 -6.88 -32.42 9.40
CA PRO A 159 -8.25 -32.70 9.02
C PRO A 159 -8.75 -33.97 9.73
N PRO A 160 -10.01 -34.00 10.20
CA PRO A 160 -10.56 -35.16 10.90
C PRO A 160 -10.43 -36.39 10.00
N PRO A 161 -10.00 -37.55 10.55
CA PRO A 161 -9.74 -38.74 9.75
C PRO A 161 -10.99 -39.11 8.96
N PRO A 162 -10.84 -39.52 7.68
CA PRO A 162 -11.98 -39.89 6.85
C PRO A 162 -12.81 -40.98 7.54
N PRO A 163 -14.15 -40.93 7.44
CA PRO A 163 -15.02 -41.95 7.99
C PRO A 163 -14.56 -43.34 7.54
N PRO A 164 -14.55 -44.35 8.43
CA PRO A 164 -14.23 -45.72 8.05
C PRO A 164 -15.11 -46.12 6.87
N ALA A 165 -14.49 -46.54 5.76
CA ALA A 165 -15.22 -47.09 4.63
C ALA A 165 -16.04 -48.29 5.14
N GLN A 166 -17.36 -48.13 5.14
CA GLN A 166 -18.31 -49.22 5.35
C GLN A 166 -18.54 -49.95 4.04
#